data_AF-A0A352WH35-F1
#
_entry.id   AF-A0A352WH35-F1
#
_cell.length_a   1.000
_cell.length_b   1.000
_cell.length_c   1.000
_cell.angle_alpha   90.00
_cell.angle_beta   90.00
_cell.angle_gamma   90.00
#
_symmetry.space_group_name_H-M   'P 1'
#
loop_
_entity.id
_entity.type
_entity.pdbx_description
1 polymer ?
#
loop_
_entity_poly.entity_id
_entity_poly.type
_entity_poly.pdbx_seq_one_letter_code
_entity_poly.pdbx_strand_id
1 'polypeptide(L)' 'MSRFGKTVVKLRVPILIMSLLLLVPAAMGYFKTRINYDVLTYLPKDIETMKGQEILANDFGTGAFSLVVVEGM' A
#
# COMPACT_ATOMS: atom_id res chain seq x y z
N MET A 1 -14.99 -12.50 32.03
CA MET A 1 -15.67 -12.00 30.80
C MET A 1 -16.91 -11.14 31.04
N SER A 2 -17.85 -11.47 31.95
CA SER A 2 -19.15 -10.73 32.01
C SER A 2 -19.04 -9.25 32.39
N ARG A 3 -18.10 -8.88 33.28
CA ARG A 3 -17.86 -7.48 33.67
C ARG A 3 -17.38 -6.63 32.50
N PHE A 4 -16.49 -7.17 31.65
CA PHE A 4 -15.99 -6.48 30.47
C PHE A 4 -17.10 -6.21 29.46
N GLY A 5 -17.92 -7.22 29.13
CA GLY A 5 -19.06 -7.05 28.21
C GLY A 5 -20.07 -6.01 28.72
N LYS A 6 -20.39 -6.01 30.02
CA LYS A 6 -21.27 -4.99 30.63
C LYS A 6 -20.71 -3.57 30.48
N THR A 7 -19.40 -3.39 30.65
CA THR A 7 -18.74 -2.09 30.47
C THR A 7 -18.77 -1.62 29.02
N VAL A 8 -18.52 -2.51 28.06
CA VAL A 8 -18.59 -2.19 26.63
C VAL A 8 -20.01 -1.75 26.23
N VAL A 9 -21.04 -2.47 26.68
CA VAL A 9 -22.45 -2.11 26.40
C VAL A 9 -22.82 -0.77 27.03
N LYS A 10 -22.32 -0.48 28.24
CA LYS A 10 -22.55 0.80 28.93
C LYS A 10 -21.88 1.98 28.21
N LEU A 11 -20.72 1.75 27.58
CA LEU A 11 -19.93 2.75 26.85
C LEU A 11 -20.15 2.71 25.33
N ARG A 12 -21.21 2.06 24.84
CA ARG A 12 -21.47 1.89 23.39
C ARG A 12 -21.46 3.20 22.60
N VAL A 13 -21.99 4.28 23.17
CA VAL A 13 -22.08 5.59 22.49
C VAL A 13 -20.69 6.22 22.30
N PRO A 14 -19.87 6.42 23.35
CA PRO A 14 -18.51 6.95 23.14
C PRO A 14 -17.63 6.04 22.28
N ILE A 15 -17.79 4.71 22.36
CA ILE A 15 -17.07 3.78 21.49
C ILE A 15 -17.43 4.01 20.02
N LEU A 16 -18.71 4.13 19.69
CA LEU A 16 -19.16 4.39 18.33
C LEU A 16 -18.64 5.74 17.81
N ILE A 17 -18.72 6.79 18.62
CA ILE A 17 -18.19 8.12 18.26
C ILE A 17 -16.68 8.03 17.97
N MET A 18 -15.92 7.39 18.86
CA MET A 18 -14.48 7.19 18.65
C MET A 18 -14.17 6.38 17.39
N SER A 19 -14.93 5.32 17.12
CA SER A 19 -14.75 4.54 15.89
C SER A 19 -15.01 5.37 14.63
N LEU A 20 -16.03 6.23 14.65
CA LEU A 20 -16.36 7.11 13.52
C LEU A 20 -15.28 8.18 13.33
N LEU A 21 -14.77 8.75 14.42
CA LEU A 21 -13.65 9.68 14.38
C LEU A 21 -12.38 9.04 13.82
N LEU A 22 -12.10 7.78 14.18
CA LEU A 22 -10.95 7.03 13.67
C LEU A 22 -11.07 6.66 12.19
N LEU A 23 -12.28 6.64 11.62
CA LEU A 23 -12.44 6.44 10.17
C LEU A 23 -11.85 7.60 9.35
N VAL A 24 -11.84 8.83 9.89
CA VAL A 24 -11.32 10.01 9.18
C VAL A 24 -9.82 9.89 8.88
N PRO A 25 -8.91 9.69 9.87
CA PRO A 25 -7.49 9.50 9.57
C PRO A 25 -7.22 8.22 8.78
N ALA A 26 -8.00 7.15 8.98
CA ALA A 26 -7.88 5.92 8.20
C ALA A 26 -8.19 6.15 6.71
N ALA A 27 -9.27 6.87 6.40
CA ALA A 27 -9.63 7.24 5.03
C ALA A 27 -8.59 8.18 4.41
N MET A 28 -8.11 9.19 5.16
CA MET A 28 -7.02 10.05 4.70
C MET A 28 -5.76 9.25 4.36
N GLY A 29 -5.40 8.28 5.20
CA GLY A 29 -4.28 7.36 4.94
C GLY A 29 -4.52 6.54 3.67
N TYR A 30 -5.70 5.94 3.53
CA TYR A 30 -6.08 5.16 2.37
C TYR A 30 -5.94 5.95 1.05
N PHE A 31 -6.50 7.16 0.99
CA PHE A 31 -6.44 7.99 -0.22
C PHE A 31 -5.04 8.56 -0.50
N LYS A 32 -4.23 8.80 0.53
CA LYS A 32 -2.87 9.36 0.38
C LYS A 32 -1.80 8.29 0.12
N THR A 33 -2.09 7.03 0.41
CA THR A 33 -1.14 5.93 0.19
C THR A 33 -1.10 5.61 -1.30
N ARG A 34 0.09 5.77 -1.92
CA ARG A 34 0.30 5.37 -3.31
C ARG A 34 0.36 3.85 -3.40
N ILE A 35 -0.33 3.29 -4.39
CA ILE A 35 -0.22 1.87 -4.70
C ILE A 35 1.04 1.67 -5.53
N ASN A 36 1.92 0.79 -5.07
CA ASN A 36 3.14 0.43 -5.78
C ASN A 36 2.91 -0.92 -6.48
N TYR A 37 2.87 -0.90 -7.81
CA TYR A 37 2.72 -2.10 -8.66
C TYR A 37 4.05 -2.58 -9.23
N ASP A 38 5.14 -1.86 -8.99
CA ASP A 38 6.45 -2.24 -9.46
C ASP A 38 7.05 -3.26 -8.49
N VAL A 39 6.97 -4.53 -8.89
CA VAL A 39 7.50 -5.66 -8.11
C VAL A 39 8.99 -5.54 -7.83
N LEU A 40 9.72 -4.79 -8.65
CA LEU A 40 11.15 -4.60 -8.54
C LEU A 40 11.51 -3.69 -7.37
N THR A 41 10.56 -2.84 -6.92
CA THR A 41 10.73 -2.03 -5.71
C THR A 41 10.77 -2.86 -4.41
N TYR A 42 10.33 -4.12 -4.46
CA TYR A 42 10.47 -5.06 -3.34
C TYR A 42 11.83 -5.76 -3.30
N LEU A 43 12.63 -5.68 -4.37
CA LEU A 43 13.94 -6.30 -4.42
C LEU A 43 14.99 -5.45 -3.68
N PRO A 44 16.02 -6.08 -3.08
CA PRO A 44 17.10 -5.34 -2.42
C PRO A 44 17.81 -4.42 -3.42
N LYS A 45 17.96 -3.14 -3.07
CA LYS A 45 18.53 -2.11 -3.96
C LYS A 45 20.02 -2.32 -4.26
N ASP A 46 20.70 -3.14 -3.47
CA ASP A 46 22.14 -3.37 -3.52
C ASP A 46 22.56 -4.46 -4.52
N ILE A 47 21.62 -5.26 -5.03
CA ILE A 47 21.93 -6.30 -6.03
C ILE A 47 22.29 -5.68 -7.38
N GLU A 48 23.19 -6.35 -8.10
CA GLU A 48 23.69 -5.88 -9.40
C GLU A 48 22.55 -5.69 -10.42
N THR A 49 21.53 -6.54 -10.41
CA THR A 49 20.35 -6.43 -11.29
C THR A 49 19.59 -5.12 -11.10
N MET A 50 19.41 -4.65 -9.86
CA MET A 50 18.70 -3.40 -9.59
C MET A 50 19.52 -2.18 -9.99
N LYS A 51 20.84 -2.23 -9.75
CA LYS A 51 21.78 -1.18 -10.19
C LYS A 51 21.84 -1.08 -11.70
N GLY A 52 21.92 -2.21 -12.39
CA GLY A 52 21.90 -2.25 -13.86
C GLY A 52 20.63 -1.64 -14.43
N GLN A 53 19.47 -1.99 -13.86
CA GLN A 53 18.20 -1.40 -14.25
C GLN A 53 18.13 0.11 -13.99
N GLU A 54 18.63 0.59 -12.84
CA GLU A 54 18.65 2.02 -12.52
C GLU A 54 19.54 2.82 -13.48
N ILE A 55 20.70 2.28 -13.87
CA ILE A 55 21.58 2.88 -14.88
C ILE A 55 20.88 2.93 -16.24
N LEU A 56 20.27 1.81 -16.68
CA LEU A 56 19.52 1.77 -17.94
C LEU A 56 18.35 2.77 -17.96
N ALA A 57 17.65 2.93 -16.84
CA ALA A 57 16.55 3.89 -16.69
C ALA A 57 17.03 5.35 -16.71
N ASN A 58 18.07 5.68 -15.93
CA ASN A 58 18.52 7.07 -15.73
C ASN A 58 19.36 7.60 -16.89
N ASP A 59 20.26 6.78 -17.44
CA ASP A 59 21.24 7.23 -18.43
C ASP A 59 20.74 7.03 -19.87
N PHE A 60 19.88 6.03 -20.08
CA PHE A 60 19.40 5.64 -21.41
C PHE A 60 17.88 5.77 -21.57
N GLY A 61 17.14 6.17 -20.53
CA GLY A 61 15.67 6.26 -20.56
C GLY A 61 14.98 4.91 -20.78
N THR A 62 15.70 3.80 -20.61
CA THR A 62 15.29 2.44 -21.01
C THR A 62 15.17 1.55 -19.77
N GLY A 63 14.23 1.87 -18.87
CA GLY A 63 14.02 1.15 -17.61
C GLY A 63 12.73 0.31 -17.55
N ALA A 64 11.81 0.53 -18.48
CA ALA A 64 10.50 -0.10 -18.49
C ALA A 64 10.33 -0.98 -19.73
N PHE A 65 10.22 -2.29 -19.54
CA PHE A 65 9.82 -3.20 -20.62
C PHE A 65 8.32 -3.03 -20.89
N SER A 66 7.95 -2.54 -22.07
CA SER A 66 6.57 -2.61 -22.55
C SER A 66 6.37 -3.94 -23.23
N LEU A 67 5.66 -4.86 -22.58
CA LEU A 67 5.39 -6.20 -23.10
C LEU A 67 3.96 -6.22 -23.66
N VAL A 68 3.84 -6.39 -24.98
CA VAL A 68 2.56 -6.54 -25.67
C VAL A 68 2.35 -8.02 -25.95
N VAL A 69 1.37 -8.63 -25.29
CA VAL A 69 0.94 -10.01 -25.56
C VAL A 69 -0.31 -9.94 -26.43
N VAL A 70 -0.27 -10.61 -27.59
CA VAL A 70 -1.44 -10.78 -28.45
C VAL A 70 -1.75 -12.26 -28.58
N GLU A 71 -3.03 -12.61 -28.47
CA GLU A 71 -3.51 -13.99 -28.61
C GLU A 71 -4.33 -14.10 -29.90
N GLY A 72 -3.97 -15.04 -30.78
CA GLY A 72 -4.72 -15.33 -32.01
C GLY A 72 -4.37 -14.49 -33.25
N MET A 73 -3.27 -13.72 -33.23
CA MET A 73 -2.54 -13.30 -34.43
C MET A 73 -1.50 -14.35 -34.80
#